data_AF-A0A059LAY8-F1
#
_entry.id   AF-A0A059LAY8-F1
#
_cell.length_a   1.000
_cell.length_b   1.000
_cell.length_c   1.000
_cell.angle_alpha   90.00
_cell.angle_beta   90.00
_cell.angle_gamma   90.00
#
_symmetry.space_group_name_H-M   'P 1'
#
loop_
_entity.id
_entity.type
_entity.pdbx_description
1 polymer ?
#
loop_
_entity_poly.entity_id
_entity_poly.type
_entity_poly.pdbx_seq_one_letter_code
_entity_poly.pdbx_strand_id
1 'polypeptide(L)'
;DPDEAEAEDAYAPTVEVSSSPPPTEVTDGWRVEIEWTGGTHVRMTRALRSFAEDHTSLSAFLYNRLLGQTIEDRPSGLKPPASLAVPGLPALNASQEDAVQRVLSSALSLIQGPPGTGKTVTSAAIVFHLSRLSGDQVLVVAPSNVAVDQLTQGIARTGLRVVRLQSRARESLEGGDGGASAPAWA
;
A
#
# COMPACT_ATOMS: atom_id res chain seq x y z
N ASP A 1 14.30 15.08 -34.49
CA ASP A 1 12.94 15.37 -34.00
C ASP A 1 13.10 16.38 -32.89
N PRO A 2 12.56 17.61 -32.99
CA PRO A 2 12.78 18.64 -31.96
C PRO A 2 12.16 18.27 -30.59
N ASP A 3 11.28 17.25 -30.56
CA ASP A 3 10.65 16.74 -29.33
C ASP A 3 11.57 15.89 -28.44
N GLU A 4 12.75 15.44 -28.92
CA GLU A 4 13.72 14.70 -28.08
C GLU A 4 14.59 15.62 -27.21
N ALA A 5 14.76 16.90 -27.58
CA ALA A 5 15.60 17.85 -26.85
C ALA A 5 14.90 18.48 -25.64
N GLU A 6 13.56 18.52 -25.61
CA GLU A 6 12.79 19.07 -24.48
C GLU A 6 12.62 18.08 -23.32
N ALA A 7 12.96 16.80 -23.52
CA ALA A 7 12.81 15.77 -22.48
C ALA A 7 14.04 15.64 -21.55
N GLU A 8 15.23 16.12 -21.93
CA GLU A 8 16.44 16.02 -21.10
C GLU A 8 16.51 17.09 -19.98
N ASP A 9 15.84 18.23 -20.14
CA ASP A 9 15.87 19.33 -19.16
C ASP A 9 14.93 19.12 -17.96
N ALA A 10 14.14 18.04 -17.93
CA ALA A 10 13.09 17.82 -16.93
C ALA A 10 13.58 17.17 -15.62
N TYR A 11 14.87 16.85 -15.47
CA TYR A 11 15.39 16.19 -14.27
C TYR A 11 16.66 16.84 -13.73
N ALA A 12 16.50 18.04 -13.17
CA ALA A 12 17.54 18.70 -12.37
C ALA A 12 17.43 18.27 -10.89
N PRO A 13 18.28 17.36 -10.37
CA PRO A 13 18.25 17.00 -8.96
C PRO A 13 18.67 18.21 -8.10
N THR A 14 17.79 18.64 -7.20
CA THR A 14 18.08 19.72 -6.24
C THR A 14 18.58 19.12 -4.93
N VAL A 15 19.70 19.62 -4.41
CA VAL A 15 20.29 19.18 -3.13
C VAL A 15 20.19 20.30 -2.12
N GLU A 16 19.56 20.02 -0.97
CA GLU A 16 19.45 20.96 0.13
C GLU A 16 20.66 20.83 1.06
N VAL A 17 21.37 21.93 1.32
CA VAL A 17 22.59 21.92 2.16
C VAL A 17 22.24 22.29 3.59
N SER A 18 22.57 21.40 4.52
CA SER A 18 22.05 21.42 5.89
C SER A 18 22.73 22.41 6.85
N SER A 19 23.91 22.96 6.54
CA SER A 19 24.67 23.72 7.56
C SER A 19 25.73 24.72 7.07
N SER A 20 25.93 24.92 5.76
CA SER A 20 26.83 25.95 5.22
C SER A 20 26.33 26.45 3.86
N PRO A 21 26.66 27.70 3.46
CA PRO A 21 26.32 28.16 2.11
C PRO A 21 27.00 27.25 1.08
N PRO A 22 26.26 26.69 0.10
CA PRO A 22 26.85 25.85 -0.93
C PRO A 22 27.84 26.66 -1.79
N PRO A 23 28.91 26.04 -2.31
CA PRO A 23 29.80 26.68 -3.28
C PRO A 23 29.08 26.77 -4.63
N THR A 24 28.26 27.81 -4.82
CA THR A 24 27.43 28.02 -6.02
C THR A 24 28.25 28.39 -7.26
N GLU A 25 29.51 28.78 -7.10
CA GLU A 25 30.42 29.14 -8.19
C GLU A 25 31.09 27.90 -8.84
N VAL A 26 31.01 26.73 -8.21
CA VAL A 26 31.66 25.50 -8.68
C VAL A 26 30.69 24.68 -9.53
N THR A 27 30.99 24.52 -10.81
CA THR A 27 30.12 23.84 -11.78
C THR A 27 30.55 22.40 -12.10
N ASP A 28 31.77 22.00 -11.76
CA ASP A 28 32.34 20.68 -12.05
C ASP A 28 33.08 20.10 -10.83
N GLY A 29 33.53 18.84 -10.93
CA GLY A 29 34.27 18.17 -9.85
C GLY A 29 33.41 17.66 -8.68
N TRP A 30 32.08 17.72 -8.81
CA TRP A 30 31.16 17.18 -7.81
C TRP A 30 31.21 15.65 -7.77
N ARG A 31 31.14 15.09 -6.56
CA ARG A 31 30.87 13.67 -6.34
C ARG A 31 29.53 13.54 -5.63
N VAL A 32 28.64 12.74 -6.22
CA VAL A 32 27.35 12.39 -5.63
C VAL A 32 27.45 10.97 -5.08
N GLU A 33 27.13 10.80 -3.81
CA GLU A 33 27.07 9.49 -3.15
C GLU A 33 25.64 9.24 -2.65
N ILE A 34 25.15 8.03 -2.84
CA ILE A 34 23.83 7.62 -2.35
C ILE A 34 24.00 7.17 -0.90
N GLU A 35 23.40 7.92 0.02
CA GLU A 35 23.38 7.52 1.42
C GLU A 35 22.44 6.34 1.64
N TRP A 36 22.96 5.26 2.23
CA TRP A 36 22.12 4.17 2.68
C TRP A 36 21.45 4.55 4.01
N THR A 37 20.13 4.69 3.97
CA THR A 37 19.34 4.84 5.20
C THR A 37 18.80 3.48 5.65
N GLY A 38 19.25 2.98 6.79
CA GLY A 38 18.83 1.68 7.35
C GLY A 38 17.39 1.59 7.85
N GLY A 39 16.54 2.57 7.54
CA GLY A 39 15.19 2.71 8.08
C GLY A 39 14.30 1.48 7.87
N THR A 40 14.32 0.87 6.68
CA THR A 40 13.54 -0.35 6.40
C THR A 40 14.01 -1.52 7.25
N HIS A 41 15.32 -1.72 7.38
CA HIS A 41 15.89 -2.81 8.20
C HIS A 41 15.53 -2.64 9.68
N VAL A 42 15.66 -1.42 10.20
CA VAL A 42 15.29 -1.11 11.60
C VAL A 42 13.80 -1.41 11.85
N ARG A 43 12.90 -1.06 10.91
CA ARG A 43 11.46 -1.36 11.03
C ARG A 43 11.17 -2.86 11.01
N MET A 44 11.82 -3.61 10.13
CA MET A 44 11.67 -5.08 10.06
C MET A 44 12.15 -5.75 11.35
N THR A 45 13.34 -5.37 11.84
CA THR A 45 13.88 -5.90 13.10
C THR A 45 12.99 -5.56 14.29
N ARG A 46 12.41 -4.35 14.34
CA ARG A 46 11.43 -3.98 15.36
C ARG A 46 10.16 -4.82 15.28
N ALA A 47 9.66 -5.10 14.08
CA ALA A 47 8.48 -5.95 13.89
C ALA A 47 8.74 -7.39 14.36
N LEU A 48 9.92 -7.96 14.06
CA LEU A 48 10.31 -9.29 14.55
C LEU A 48 10.42 -9.32 16.09
N ARG A 49 10.98 -8.26 16.69
CA ARG A 49 11.04 -8.15 18.15
C ARG A 49 9.65 -8.09 18.77
N SER A 50 8.77 -7.26 18.22
CA SER A 50 7.37 -7.16 18.68
C SER A 50 6.64 -8.50 18.54
N PHE A 51 6.83 -9.22 17.43
CA PHE A 51 6.26 -10.55 17.23
C PHE A 51 6.73 -11.56 18.30
N ALA A 52 7.99 -11.47 18.74
CA ALA A 52 8.57 -12.39 19.73
C ALA A 52 8.22 -12.03 21.18
N GLU A 53 8.18 -10.74 21.51
CA GLU A 53 8.12 -10.25 22.90
C GLU A 53 6.73 -9.72 23.30
N ASP A 54 5.92 -9.25 22.36
CA ASP A 54 4.60 -8.66 22.63
C ASP A 54 3.49 -9.63 22.24
N HIS A 55 2.90 -10.29 23.25
CA HIS A 55 1.78 -11.22 23.09
C HIS A 55 0.46 -10.56 22.66
N THR A 56 0.38 -9.23 22.61
CA THR A 56 -0.79 -8.48 22.11
C THR A 56 -0.65 -8.05 20.65
N SER A 57 0.54 -8.23 20.05
CA SER A 57 0.84 -7.82 18.67
C SER A 57 0.03 -8.56 17.62
N LEU A 58 -0.39 -9.80 17.91
CA LEU A 58 -1.23 -10.63 17.05
C LEU A 58 -2.24 -11.43 17.87
N SER A 59 -3.32 -11.86 17.24
CA SER A 59 -4.18 -12.88 17.83
C SER A 59 -3.44 -14.21 17.96
N ALA A 60 -3.79 -15.00 19.00
CA ALA A 60 -3.21 -16.34 19.19
C ALA A 60 -3.36 -17.25 17.96
N PHE A 61 -4.46 -17.10 17.21
CA PHE A 61 -4.68 -17.83 15.96
C PHE A 61 -3.60 -17.49 14.91
N LEU A 62 -3.38 -16.20 14.64
CA LEU A 62 -2.38 -15.77 13.65
C LEU A 62 -0.95 -16.11 14.10
N TYR A 63 -0.64 -15.93 15.39
CA TYR A 63 0.67 -16.28 15.94
C TYR A 63 1.01 -17.77 15.70
N ASN A 64 0.11 -18.67 16.10
CA ASN A 64 0.33 -20.11 15.95
C ASN A 64 0.37 -20.55 14.48
N ARG A 65 -0.51 -20.00 13.61
CA ARG A 65 -0.47 -20.30 12.17
C ARG A 65 0.83 -19.84 11.52
N LEU A 66 1.34 -18.65 11.86
CA LEU A 66 2.60 -18.14 11.30
C LEU A 66 3.81 -18.98 11.73
N LEU A 67 3.77 -19.57 12.92
CA LEU A 67 4.79 -20.52 13.38
C LEU A 67 4.65 -21.94 12.79
N GLY A 68 3.69 -22.15 11.88
CA GLY A 68 3.46 -23.44 11.24
C GLY A 68 2.76 -24.47 12.13
N GLN A 69 2.14 -24.05 13.23
CA GLN A 69 1.34 -24.96 14.05
C GLN A 69 0.03 -25.31 13.33
N THR A 70 -0.34 -26.58 13.38
CA THR A 70 -1.62 -27.07 12.87
C THR A 70 -2.72 -26.72 13.87
N ILE A 71 -3.44 -25.64 13.60
CA ILE A 71 -4.62 -25.23 14.36
C ILE A 71 -5.86 -25.30 13.46
N GLU A 72 -7.02 -25.55 14.06
CA GLU A 72 -8.29 -25.52 13.33
C GLU A 72 -8.59 -24.11 12.80
N ASP A 73 -9.24 -24.05 11.65
CA ASP A 73 -9.58 -22.77 11.03
C ASP A 73 -10.59 -22.01 11.89
N ARG A 74 -10.25 -20.75 12.16
CA ARG A 74 -11.11 -19.87 12.93
C ARG A 74 -11.98 -19.04 11.98
N PRO A 75 -13.32 -19.12 12.12
CA PRO A 75 -14.19 -18.21 11.39
C PRO A 75 -14.00 -16.78 11.90
N SER A 76 -14.06 -15.80 11.00
CA SER A 76 -13.91 -14.36 11.31
C SER A 76 -15.06 -13.81 12.17
N GLY A 77 -16.17 -14.54 12.26
CA GLY A 77 -17.42 -14.10 12.88
C GLY A 77 -18.24 -13.12 12.03
N LEU A 78 -17.68 -12.63 10.92
CA LEU A 78 -18.39 -11.79 9.96
C LEU A 78 -19.28 -12.68 9.09
N LYS A 79 -20.48 -12.19 8.78
CA LYS A 79 -21.40 -12.85 7.86
C LYS A 79 -21.31 -12.15 6.50
N PRO A 80 -20.95 -12.88 5.42
CA PRO A 80 -20.97 -12.31 4.08
C PRO A 80 -22.37 -11.80 3.74
N PRO A 81 -22.49 -10.64 3.07
CA PRO A 81 -23.79 -10.14 2.63
C PRO A 81 -24.35 -10.99 1.50
N ALA A 82 -25.67 -10.97 1.32
CA ALA A 82 -26.35 -11.72 0.25
C ALA A 82 -25.94 -11.25 -1.17
N SER A 83 -25.51 -10.00 -1.31
CA SER A 83 -24.98 -9.44 -2.54
C SER A 83 -23.57 -8.91 -2.32
N LEU A 84 -22.64 -9.30 -3.20
CA LEU A 84 -21.27 -8.81 -3.24
C LEU A 84 -21.06 -7.68 -4.25
N ALA A 85 -22.15 -7.07 -4.73
CA ALA A 85 -22.05 -5.90 -5.60
C ALA A 85 -21.48 -4.72 -4.81
N VAL A 86 -20.41 -4.11 -5.35
CA VAL A 86 -19.74 -2.96 -4.75
C VAL A 86 -19.88 -1.76 -5.69
N PRO A 87 -20.38 -0.61 -5.19
CA PRO A 87 -20.45 0.62 -5.99
C PRO A 87 -19.10 0.98 -6.59
N GLY A 88 -19.07 1.45 -7.84
CA GLY A 88 -17.84 1.92 -8.50
C GLY A 88 -16.83 0.83 -8.90
N LEU A 89 -17.13 -0.45 -8.65
CA LEU A 89 -16.36 -1.59 -9.15
C LEU A 89 -17.13 -2.34 -10.26
N PRO A 90 -16.43 -3.00 -11.20
CA PRO A 90 -17.07 -3.89 -12.15
C PRO A 90 -17.68 -5.10 -11.43
N ALA A 91 -18.66 -5.74 -12.07
CA ALA A 91 -19.26 -6.98 -11.56
C ALA A 91 -18.18 -8.05 -11.36
N LEU A 92 -18.19 -8.69 -10.20
CA LEU A 92 -17.29 -9.79 -9.89
C LEU A 92 -17.73 -11.04 -10.65
N ASN A 93 -16.77 -11.84 -11.09
CA ASN A 93 -17.07 -13.17 -11.60
C ASN A 93 -17.18 -14.18 -10.45
N ALA A 94 -17.66 -15.39 -10.74
CA ALA A 94 -17.91 -16.42 -9.72
C ALA A 94 -16.67 -16.76 -8.86
N SER A 95 -15.46 -16.78 -9.43
CA SER A 95 -14.25 -17.10 -8.64
C SER A 95 -13.82 -15.94 -7.74
N GLN A 96 -14.05 -14.70 -8.18
CA GLN A 96 -13.83 -13.51 -7.36
C GLN A 96 -14.87 -13.40 -6.24
N GLU A 97 -16.14 -13.72 -6.52
CA GLU A 97 -17.20 -13.76 -5.50
C GLU A 97 -16.91 -14.81 -4.43
N ASP A 98 -16.55 -16.03 -4.83
CA ASP A 98 -16.14 -17.09 -3.91
C ASP A 98 -14.91 -16.69 -3.08
N ALA A 99 -13.92 -16.03 -3.68
CA ALA A 99 -12.77 -15.48 -2.94
C ALA A 99 -13.20 -14.45 -1.89
N VAL A 100 -14.09 -13.51 -2.23
CA VAL A 100 -14.61 -12.50 -1.30
C VAL A 100 -15.37 -13.18 -0.14
N GLN A 101 -16.26 -14.14 -0.43
CA GLN A 101 -17.01 -14.84 0.61
C GLN A 101 -16.09 -15.58 1.58
N ARG A 102 -15.09 -16.30 1.07
CA ARG A 102 -14.12 -17.03 1.89
C ARG A 102 -13.35 -16.09 2.81
N VAL A 103 -12.81 -15.00 2.26
CA VAL A 103 -12.06 -14.01 3.05
C VAL A 103 -12.92 -13.38 4.13
N LEU A 104 -14.17 -13.06 3.83
CA LEU A 104 -15.09 -12.52 4.83
C LEU A 104 -15.41 -13.53 5.93
N SER A 105 -15.31 -14.84 5.67
CA SER A 105 -15.64 -15.90 6.64
C SER A 105 -14.44 -16.46 7.41
N SER A 106 -13.21 -16.19 6.98
CA SER A 106 -11.99 -16.81 7.53
C SER A 106 -11.08 -15.78 8.22
N ALA A 107 -10.44 -16.16 9.32
CA ALA A 107 -9.49 -15.27 10.02
C ALA A 107 -8.16 -15.05 9.26
N LEU A 108 -7.81 -15.95 8.34
CA LEU A 108 -6.65 -15.82 7.44
C LEU A 108 -7.03 -16.40 6.07
N SER A 109 -6.62 -15.73 5.01
CA SER A 109 -6.88 -16.17 3.63
C SER A 109 -5.74 -15.76 2.71
N LEU A 110 -5.39 -16.65 1.78
CA LEU A 110 -4.48 -16.37 0.69
C LEU A 110 -5.26 -16.36 -0.62
N ILE A 111 -5.16 -15.26 -1.36
CA ILE A 111 -5.71 -15.15 -2.72
C ILE A 111 -4.55 -15.23 -3.71
N GLN A 112 -4.67 -16.17 -4.64
CA GLN A 112 -3.73 -16.32 -5.75
C GLN A 112 -4.45 -16.10 -7.07
N GLY A 113 -3.80 -15.42 -8.01
CA GLY A 113 -4.32 -15.26 -9.36
C GLY A 113 -3.23 -14.88 -10.35
N PRO A 114 -3.23 -15.41 -11.59
CA PRO A 114 -2.36 -14.96 -12.67
C PRO A 114 -2.42 -13.43 -12.94
N PRO A 115 -1.48 -12.88 -13.72
CA PRO A 115 -1.57 -11.48 -14.17
C PRO A 115 -2.92 -11.21 -14.88
N GLY A 116 -3.52 -10.04 -14.63
CA GLY A 116 -4.77 -9.65 -15.28
C GLY A 116 -6.07 -10.26 -14.71
N THR A 117 -6.02 -11.16 -13.72
CA THR A 117 -7.24 -11.81 -13.17
C THR A 117 -8.07 -10.97 -12.19
N GLY A 118 -7.88 -9.65 -12.20
CA GLY A 118 -8.67 -8.72 -11.38
C GLY A 118 -8.36 -8.75 -9.88
N LYS A 119 -7.18 -9.21 -9.44
CA LYS A 119 -6.78 -9.22 -8.01
C LYS A 119 -7.03 -7.88 -7.32
N THR A 120 -6.65 -6.77 -7.94
CA THR A 120 -6.86 -5.42 -7.39
C THR A 120 -8.35 -5.10 -7.21
N VAL A 121 -9.21 -5.51 -8.15
CA VAL A 121 -10.67 -5.34 -8.06
C VAL A 121 -11.22 -6.19 -6.91
N THR A 122 -10.80 -7.45 -6.83
CA THR A 122 -11.19 -8.36 -5.74
C THR A 122 -10.75 -7.83 -4.39
N SER A 123 -9.51 -7.32 -4.27
CA SER A 123 -9.00 -6.70 -3.04
C SER A 123 -9.82 -5.47 -2.64
N ALA A 124 -10.18 -4.60 -3.59
CA ALA A 124 -11.04 -3.44 -3.31
C ALA A 124 -12.42 -3.86 -2.80
N ALA A 125 -13.02 -4.91 -3.38
CA ALA A 125 -14.30 -5.44 -2.92
C ALA A 125 -14.21 -6.04 -1.50
N ILE A 126 -13.13 -6.78 -1.20
CA ILE A 126 -12.85 -7.30 0.14
C ILE A 126 -12.75 -6.16 1.15
N VAL A 127 -11.94 -5.14 0.87
CA VAL A 127 -11.75 -3.99 1.76
C VAL A 127 -13.07 -3.25 1.99
N PHE A 128 -13.88 -3.07 0.94
CA PHE A 128 -15.20 -2.48 1.04
C PHE A 128 -16.10 -3.23 2.04
N HIS A 129 -16.21 -4.55 1.88
CA HIS A 129 -17.05 -5.35 2.77
C HIS A 129 -16.48 -5.44 4.19
N LEU A 130 -15.16 -5.61 4.36
CA LEU A 130 -14.53 -5.62 5.67
C LEU A 130 -14.82 -4.32 6.43
N SER A 131 -14.58 -3.16 5.80
CA SER A 131 -14.83 -1.86 6.42
C SER A 131 -16.29 -1.65 6.80
N ARG A 132 -17.23 -2.11 5.97
CA ARG A 132 -18.68 -1.98 6.23
C ARG A 132 -19.20 -2.94 7.30
N LEU A 133 -18.63 -4.14 7.40
CA LEU A 133 -19.11 -5.19 8.31
C LEU A 133 -18.46 -5.12 9.69
N SER A 134 -17.16 -4.81 9.78
CA SER A 134 -16.49 -4.69 11.09
C SER A 134 -16.79 -3.33 11.74
N GLY A 135 -16.98 -2.28 10.94
CA GLY A 135 -17.02 -0.89 11.43
C GLY A 135 -15.66 -0.35 11.87
N ASP A 136 -14.60 -1.15 11.72
CA ASP A 136 -13.23 -0.81 12.10
C ASP A 136 -12.43 -0.26 10.91
N GLN A 137 -11.28 0.34 11.23
CA GLN A 137 -10.31 0.75 10.23
C GLN A 137 -9.62 -0.47 9.62
N VAL A 138 -9.57 -0.51 8.28
CA VAL A 138 -8.89 -1.57 7.52
C VAL A 138 -7.54 -1.07 7.04
N LEU A 139 -6.45 -1.73 7.45
CA LEU A 139 -5.10 -1.45 6.97
C LEU A 139 -4.84 -2.21 5.66
N VAL A 140 -4.44 -1.50 4.61
CA VAL A 140 -4.06 -2.06 3.31
C VAL A 140 -2.58 -1.76 3.05
N VAL A 141 -1.80 -2.80 2.74
CA VAL A 141 -0.35 -2.69 2.52
C VAL A 141 0.06 -3.41 1.24
N ALA A 142 1.09 -2.90 0.58
CA ALA A 142 1.73 -3.53 -0.57
C ALA A 142 3.24 -3.21 -0.59
N PRO A 143 4.09 -4.04 -1.21
CA PRO A 143 5.55 -3.87 -1.16
C PRO A 143 6.09 -2.72 -2.02
N SER A 144 5.31 -2.18 -2.97
CA SER A 144 5.70 -1.05 -3.81
C SER A 144 4.68 0.08 -3.74
N ASN A 145 5.17 1.33 -3.86
CA ASN A 145 4.30 2.51 -3.86
C ASN A 145 3.26 2.45 -4.99
N VAL A 146 3.67 2.10 -6.21
CA VAL A 146 2.77 1.94 -7.36
C VAL A 146 1.63 0.96 -7.06
N ALA A 147 1.92 -0.16 -6.39
CA ALA A 147 0.88 -1.12 -6.01
C ALA A 147 -0.06 -0.56 -4.93
N VAL A 148 0.46 0.18 -3.95
CA VAL A 148 -0.38 0.89 -2.97
C VAL A 148 -1.28 1.90 -3.66
N ASP A 149 -0.75 2.70 -4.60
CA ASP A 149 -1.51 3.74 -5.27
C ASP A 149 -2.63 3.14 -6.15
N GLN A 150 -2.36 2.02 -6.83
CA GLN A 150 -3.39 1.25 -7.56
C GLN A 150 -4.51 0.73 -6.64
N LEU A 151 -4.14 0.22 -5.46
CA LEU A 151 -5.12 -0.23 -4.46
C LEU A 151 -5.93 0.95 -3.91
N THR A 152 -5.26 2.05 -3.56
CA THR A 152 -5.89 3.28 -3.07
C THR A 152 -6.92 3.81 -4.06
N GLN A 153 -6.57 3.92 -5.34
CA GLN A 153 -7.50 4.35 -6.40
C GLN A 153 -8.64 3.34 -6.60
N GLY A 154 -8.36 2.04 -6.51
CA GLY A 154 -9.38 0.99 -6.56
C GLY A 154 -10.40 1.09 -5.42
N ILE A 155 -9.93 1.32 -4.20
CA ILE A 155 -10.76 1.41 -3.00
C ILE A 155 -11.51 2.74 -2.97
N ALA A 156 -10.88 3.86 -3.33
CA ALA A 156 -11.52 5.18 -3.34
C ALA A 156 -12.76 5.23 -4.24
N ARG A 157 -12.73 4.52 -5.38
CA ARG A 157 -13.88 4.39 -6.30
C ARG A 157 -15.13 3.77 -5.65
N THR A 158 -14.97 3.02 -4.54
CA THR A 158 -16.09 2.43 -3.80
C THR A 158 -16.86 3.43 -2.94
N GLY A 159 -16.36 4.67 -2.83
CA GLY A 159 -16.93 5.70 -1.96
C GLY A 159 -16.52 5.56 -0.48
N LEU A 160 -15.57 4.68 -0.17
CA LEU A 160 -14.94 4.65 1.15
C LEU A 160 -14.05 5.88 1.37
N ARG A 161 -13.92 6.30 2.63
CA ARG A 161 -12.91 7.29 3.04
C ARG A 161 -11.55 6.59 3.14
N VAL A 162 -10.62 6.97 2.28
CA VAL A 162 -9.30 6.35 2.18
C VAL A 162 -8.23 7.37 2.54
N VAL A 163 -7.22 6.96 3.31
CA VAL A 163 -6.04 7.78 3.63
C VAL A 163 -4.79 7.07 3.11
N ARG A 164 -4.01 7.77 2.28
CA ARG A 164 -2.70 7.28 1.81
C ARG A 164 -1.59 7.89 2.65
N LEU A 165 -0.94 7.05 3.44
CA LEU A 165 0.22 7.46 4.24
C LEU A 165 1.50 7.27 3.42
N GLN A 166 2.23 8.36 3.17
CA GLN A 166 3.53 8.36 2.49
C GLN A 166 4.66 8.72 3.46
N SER A 167 5.91 8.44 3.09
CA SER A 167 7.08 8.90 3.84
C SER A 167 7.36 10.37 3.53
N ARG A 168 7.85 11.14 4.50
CA ARG A 168 8.27 12.54 4.30
C ARG A 168 9.15 12.78 3.08
N ALA A 169 10.10 11.89 2.80
CA ALA A 169 10.96 11.98 1.61
C ALA A 169 10.21 11.98 0.27
N ARG A 170 8.95 11.52 0.25
CA ARG A 170 8.07 11.56 -0.93
C ARG A 170 7.09 12.73 -0.93
N GLU A 171 6.78 13.32 0.23
CA GLU A 171 5.96 14.53 0.30
C GLU A 171 6.61 15.67 -0.50
N SER A 172 7.95 15.74 -0.51
CA SER A 172 8.71 16.74 -1.27
C SER A 172 8.68 16.54 -2.79
N LEU A 173 8.38 15.34 -3.29
CA LEU A 173 8.37 15.06 -4.74
C LEU A 173 7.10 15.55 -5.43
N GLU A 174 6.01 15.74 -4.68
CA GLU A 174 4.74 16.25 -5.22
C GLU A 174 4.63 17.79 -5.09
N GLY A 175 5.53 18.44 -4.34
CA GLY A 175 5.52 19.89 -4.10
C GLY A 175 6.39 20.73 -5.06
N GLY A 176 7.09 20.11 -6.01
CA GLY A 176 8.14 20.74 -6.82
C GLY A 176 7.72 21.30 -8.17
N ASP A 177 6.63 20.86 -8.78
CA ASP A 177 6.20 21.33 -10.11
C ASP A 177 4.72 21.71 -10.12
N GLY A 178 4.46 22.95 -10.55
CA GLY A 178 3.11 23.41 -10.85
C GLY A 178 2.52 22.58 -12.00
N GLY A 179 1.61 21.67 -11.69
CA GLY A 179 0.82 20.98 -12.72
C GLY A 179 0.12 19.69 -12.32
N ALA A 180 0.58 18.97 -11.30
CA ALA A 180 -0.12 17.77 -10.83
C ALA A 180 -1.02 18.11 -9.65
N SER A 181 -2.31 18.34 -9.92
CA SER A 181 -3.31 18.37 -8.84
C SER A 181 -3.16 17.09 -8.01
N ALA A 182 -3.05 17.22 -6.69
CA ALA A 182 -3.23 16.09 -5.79
C ALA A 182 -4.45 15.28 -6.27
N PRO A 183 -4.32 13.95 -6.41
CA PRO A 183 -5.40 13.17 -7.01
C PRO A 183 -6.67 13.40 -6.18
N ALA A 184 -7.83 13.52 -6.83
CA ALA A 184 -9.09 14.02 -6.23
C ALA A 184 -9.61 13.26 -4.98
N TRP A 185 -8.88 12.23 -4.52
CA TRP A 185 -9.15 11.48 -3.30
C TRP A 185 -8.24 11.86 -2.11
N ALA A 186 -7.19 12.66 -2.31
CA ALA A 186 -6.25 13.12 -1.29
C ALA A 186 -6.80 14.29 -0.45
#